data_AF-A0A2V9J0C2-F1
#
_entry.id   AF-A0A2V9J0C2-F1
#
_cell.length_a   1.000
_cell.length_b   1.000
_cell.length_c   1.000
_cell.angle_alpha   90.00
_cell.angle_beta   90.00
_cell.angle_gamma   90.00
#
_symmetry.space_group_name_H-M   'P 1'
#
loop_
_entity.id
_entity.type
_entity.pdbx_description
1 polymer ?
#
loop_
_entity_poly.entity_id
_entity_poly.type
_entity_poly.pdbx_seq_one_letter_code
_entity_poly.pdbx_strand_id
1 'polypeptide(L)'
;MIFSYELHLALLKRKPARGPRLAPVEQVEAMYDHLRAALLRIGFLREKNARHMMFALRRLFGRAGLEKTDVAMLRGIARQIDWYARAAAGDNPDTRKNK
;
A
#
# COMPACT_ATOMS: atom_id res chain seq x y z
N MET A 1 26.83 20.31 -34.06
CA MET A 1 26.77 19.63 -32.75
C MET A 1 25.44 19.83 -32.03
N ILE A 2 24.79 21.02 -32.08
CA ILE A 2 23.47 21.24 -31.45
C ILE A 2 22.32 20.58 -32.24
N PHE A 3 22.38 20.59 -33.57
CA PHE A 3 21.38 19.93 -34.43
C PHE A 3 21.23 18.43 -34.15
N SER A 4 22.35 17.75 -33.90
CA SER A 4 22.36 16.32 -33.56
C SER A 4 21.66 16.06 -32.23
N TYR A 5 21.82 16.97 -31.26
CA TYR A 5 21.22 16.87 -29.93
C TYR A 5 19.72 17.12 -29.97
N GLU A 6 19.27 18.16 -30.68
CA GLU A 6 17.83 18.44 -30.86
C GLU A 6 17.13 17.37 -31.68
N LEU A 7 17.78 16.85 -32.73
CA LEU A 7 17.26 15.73 -33.52
C LEU A 7 17.21 14.45 -32.68
N HIS A 8 18.22 14.20 -31.84
CA HIS A 8 18.22 13.08 -30.91
C HIS A 8 17.13 13.22 -29.84
N LEU A 9 16.91 14.42 -29.29
CA LEU A 9 15.81 14.70 -28.36
C LEU A 9 14.43 14.53 -29.02
N ALA A 10 14.28 14.94 -30.28
CA ALA A 10 13.04 14.76 -31.04
C ALA A 10 12.77 13.29 -31.37
N LEU A 11 13.81 12.50 -31.66
CA LEU A 11 13.73 11.04 -31.83
C LEU A 11 13.51 10.31 -30.49
N LEU A 12 14.00 10.88 -29.38
CA LEU A 12 13.67 10.52 -28.01
C LEU A 12 12.32 11.05 -27.56
N LYS A 13 11.38 11.42 -28.46
CA LYS A 13 9.93 11.45 -28.19
C LYS A 13 9.46 10.03 -27.83
N ARG A 14 9.95 9.60 -26.68
CA ARG A 14 9.65 8.41 -25.92
C ARG A 14 8.14 8.47 -25.74
N LYS A 15 7.46 7.38 -26.15
CA LYS A 15 6.04 7.16 -25.81
C LYS A 15 5.83 7.73 -24.41
N PRO A 16 4.87 8.65 -24.20
CA PRO A 16 4.68 9.24 -22.89
C PRO A 16 4.60 8.06 -21.92
N ALA A 17 5.55 7.99 -20.98
CA ALA A 17 5.51 7.00 -19.94
C ALA A 17 4.10 7.10 -19.37
N ARG A 18 3.34 6.00 -19.39
CA ARG A 18 1.94 5.98 -18.95
C ARG A 18 1.89 6.77 -17.64
N GLY A 19 1.21 7.92 -17.64
CA GLY A 19 1.20 8.80 -16.49
C GLY A 19 0.82 8.01 -15.24
N PRO A 20 1.43 8.33 -14.08
CA PRO A 20 1.21 7.55 -12.86
C PRO A 20 -0.29 7.43 -12.59
N ARG A 21 -0.78 6.19 -12.53
CA ARG A 21 -2.20 5.92 -12.31
C ARG A 21 -2.45 5.91 -10.81
N LEU A 22 -2.59 7.11 -10.27
CA LEU A 22 -2.91 7.34 -8.86
C LEU A 22 -4.13 6.50 -8.45
N ALA A 23 -4.03 5.93 -7.26
CA ALA A 23 -5.14 5.20 -6.68
C ALA A 23 -6.29 6.17 -6.34
N PRO A 24 -7.56 5.77 -6.56
CA PRO A 24 -8.70 6.51 -6.04
C PRO A 24 -8.62 6.63 -4.52
N VAL A 25 -9.04 7.77 -3.98
CA VAL A 25 -9.00 8.06 -2.53
C VAL A 25 -9.69 6.96 -1.72
N GLU A 26 -10.81 6.46 -2.21
CA GLU A 26 -11.55 5.34 -1.59
C GLU A 26 -10.70 4.07 -1.42
N GLN A 27 -9.85 3.74 -2.39
CA GLN A 27 -8.98 2.58 -2.29
C GLN A 27 -7.84 2.79 -1.29
N VAL A 28 -7.34 4.03 -1.21
CA VAL A 28 -6.30 4.42 -0.26
C VAL A 28 -6.83 4.39 1.18
N GLU A 29 -8.04 4.90 1.42
CA GLU A 29 -8.67 4.84 2.75
C GLU A 29 -8.98 3.40 3.17
N ALA A 30 -9.55 2.58 2.27
CA ALA A 30 -9.77 1.16 2.56
C ALA A 30 -8.47 0.41 2.90
N MET A 31 -7.35 0.78 2.26
CA MET A 31 -6.03 0.24 2.60
C MET A 31 -5.59 0.68 4.00
N TYR A 32 -5.79 1.94 4.40
CA TYR A 32 -5.48 2.39 5.76
C TYR A 32 -6.30 1.65 6.82
N ASP A 33 -7.56 1.34 6.55
CA ASP A 33 -8.41 0.60 7.47
C ASP A 33 -7.91 -0.85 7.65
N HIS A 34 -7.57 -1.54 6.56
CA HIS A 34 -6.98 -2.88 6.62
C HIS A 34 -5.65 -2.87 7.37
N LEU A 35 -4.80 -1.89 7.09
CA LEU A 35 -3.51 -1.75 7.76
C LEU A 35 -3.69 -1.48 9.26
N ARG A 36 -4.63 -0.61 9.64
CA ARG A 36 -4.96 -0.34 11.04
C ARG A 36 -5.39 -1.61 11.77
N ALA A 37 -6.31 -2.38 11.18
CA ALA A 37 -6.80 -3.62 11.78
C ALA A 37 -5.66 -4.63 11.99
N ALA A 38 -4.82 -4.84 10.97
CA ALA A 38 -3.68 -5.74 11.05
C ALA A 38 -2.68 -5.30 12.13
N LEU A 39 -2.33 -4.02 12.18
CA LEU A 39 -1.36 -3.48 13.13
C LEU A 39 -1.89 -3.44 14.58
N LEU A 40 -3.18 -3.21 14.80
CA LEU A 40 -3.80 -3.36 16.12
C LEU A 40 -3.73 -4.81 16.59
N ARG A 41 -3.96 -5.75 15.69
CA ARG A 41 -4.06 -7.16 16.04
C ARG A 41 -2.73 -7.79 16.43
N ILE A 42 -1.63 -7.38 15.80
CA ILE A 42 -0.28 -7.76 16.24
C ILE A 42 0.22 -6.97 17.46
N GLY A 43 -0.57 -6.02 17.97
CA GLY A 43 -0.20 -5.18 19.12
C GLY A 43 0.82 -4.08 18.82
N PHE A 44 1.11 -3.80 17.54
CA PHE A 44 1.96 -2.67 17.14
C PHE A 44 1.26 -1.34 17.43
N LEU A 45 -0.02 -1.24 17.10
CA LEU A 45 -0.87 -0.12 17.54
C LEU A 45 -1.52 -0.45 18.89
N ARG A 46 -1.59 0.55 19.76
CA ARG A 46 -2.40 0.54 20.99
C ARG A 46 -3.55 1.51 20.80
N GLU A 47 -4.74 1.23 21.35
CA GLU A 47 -5.92 2.10 21.15
C GLU A 47 -5.63 3.59 21.44
N LYS A 48 -4.79 3.82 22.46
CA LYS A 48 -4.36 5.14 22.94
C LYS A 48 -3.54 5.92 21.90
N ASN A 49 -2.69 5.24 21.11
CA ASN A 49 -1.77 5.87 20.14
C ASN A 49 -2.15 5.59 18.67
N ALA A 50 -3.15 4.74 18.42
CA ALA A 50 -3.58 4.33 17.09
C ALA A 50 -3.89 5.53 16.18
N ARG A 51 -4.59 6.53 16.71
CA ARG A 51 -4.90 7.76 15.98
C ARG A 51 -3.64 8.47 15.51
N HIS A 52 -2.70 8.73 16.41
CA HIS A 52 -1.46 9.47 16.11
C HIS A 52 -0.59 8.73 15.10
N MET A 53 -0.42 7.41 15.27
CA MET A 53 0.38 6.60 14.34
C MET A 53 -0.28 6.49 12.96
N MET A 54 -1.61 6.35 12.89
CA MET A 54 -2.32 6.36 11.61
C MET A 54 -2.19 7.71 10.90
N PHE A 55 -2.19 8.84 11.62
CA PHE A 55 -1.88 10.15 11.02
C PHE A 55 -0.46 10.20 10.44
N ALA A 56 0.53 9.67 11.16
CA ALA A 56 1.90 9.59 10.66
C ALA A 56 2.02 8.73 9.40
N LEU A 57 1.36 7.56 9.36
CA LEU A 57 1.30 6.69 8.19
C LEU A 57 0.61 7.37 7.00
N ARG A 58 -0.54 8.03 7.24
CA ARG A 58 -1.24 8.80 6.21
C ARG A 58 -0.36 9.89 5.61
N ARG A 59 0.39 10.60 6.44
CA ARG A 59 1.35 11.62 5.98
C ARG A 59 2.52 11.01 5.21
N LEU A 60 3.04 9.85 5.67
CA LEU A 60 4.16 9.16 5.03
C LEU A 60 3.81 8.69 3.62
N PHE A 61 2.64 8.08 3.45
CA PHE A 61 2.23 7.53 2.16
C PHE A 61 1.52 8.56 1.26
N GLY A 62 0.85 9.56 1.84
CA GLY A 62 0.19 10.63 1.08
C GLY A 62 1.15 11.45 0.22
N ARG A 63 2.39 11.66 0.69
CA ARG A 63 3.45 12.33 -0.11
C ARG A 63 4.02 11.49 -1.25
N ALA A 64 3.82 10.17 -1.23
CA ALA A 64 4.40 9.25 -2.21
C ALA A 64 3.59 9.17 -3.52
N GLY A 65 2.33 9.65 -3.53
CA GLY A 65 1.47 9.58 -4.70
C GLY A 65 1.14 8.14 -5.10
N LEU A 66 0.58 7.35 -4.17
CA LEU A 66 0.33 5.92 -4.34
C LEU A 66 -0.47 5.61 -5.61
N GLU A 67 0.04 4.67 -6.40
CA GLU A 67 -0.67 4.06 -7.51
C GLU A 67 -1.58 2.92 -7.03
N LYS A 68 -2.49 2.47 -7.91
CA LYS A 68 -3.33 1.29 -7.65
C LYS A 68 -2.51 0.05 -7.27
N THR A 69 -1.33 -0.11 -7.89
CA THR A 69 -0.42 -1.23 -7.62
C THR A 69 0.16 -1.17 -6.21
N ASP A 70 0.58 0.02 -5.76
CA ASP A 70 1.12 0.21 -4.42
C ASP A 70 0.07 -0.08 -3.35
N VAL A 71 -1.16 0.42 -3.56
CA VAL A 71 -2.29 0.15 -2.67
C VAL A 71 -2.63 -1.34 -2.62
N ALA A 72 -2.59 -2.04 -3.77
CA ALA A 72 -2.79 -3.49 -3.80
C ALA A 72 -1.69 -4.24 -3.03
N MET A 73 -0.43 -3.85 -3.20
CA MET A 73 0.71 -4.44 -2.51
C MET A 73 0.60 -4.23 -0.99
N LEU A 74 0.34 -3.00 -0.54
CA LEU A 74 0.18 -2.67 0.88
C LEU A 74 -1.00 -3.41 1.52
N ARG A 75 -2.13 -3.56 0.80
CA ARG A 75 -3.25 -4.41 1.26
C ARG A 75 -2.85 -5.88 1.36
N GLY A 76 -2.06 -6.39 0.42
CA GLY A 76 -1.52 -7.75 0.46
C GLY A 76 -0.65 -7.98 1.70
N ILE A 77 0.24 -7.05 2.02
CA ILE A 77 1.07 -7.07 3.23
C ILE A 77 0.19 -7.05 4.49
N ALA A 78 -0.77 -6.12 4.58
CA ALA A 78 -1.69 -6.03 5.71
C ALA A 78 -2.48 -7.34 5.89
N ARG A 79 -2.97 -7.94 4.80
CA ARG A 79 -3.65 -9.25 4.83
C ARG A 79 -2.74 -10.36 5.34
N GLN A 80 -1.47 -10.40 4.94
CA GLN A 80 -0.55 -11.45 5.37
C GLN A 80 -0.20 -11.33 6.85
N ILE A 81 0.00 -10.10 7.33
CA ILE A 81 0.15 -9.79 8.77
C ILE A 81 -1.09 -10.26 9.53
N ASP A 82 -2.27 -9.92 9.03
CA ASP A 82 -3.55 -10.32 9.61
C ASP A 82 -3.62 -11.86 9.67
N TRP A 83 -3.40 -12.57 8.56
CA TRP A 83 -3.42 -14.04 8.51
C TRP A 83 -2.45 -14.66 9.53
N TYR A 84 -1.20 -14.20 9.59
CA TYR A 84 -0.21 -14.70 10.53
C TYR A 84 -0.61 -14.46 11.99
N ALA A 85 -1.12 -13.27 12.29
CA ALA A 85 -1.61 -12.93 13.64
C ALA A 85 -2.78 -13.83 14.06
N ARG A 86 -3.64 -14.24 13.10
CA ARG A 86 -4.79 -15.12 13.33
C ARG A 86 -4.30 -16.54 13.62
N ALA A 87 -3.36 -17.04 12.82
CA ALA A 87 -2.72 -18.32 13.02
C ALA A 87 -2.01 -18.40 14.39
N ALA A 88 -1.28 -17.35 14.78
CA ALA A 88 -0.59 -17.28 16.07
C ALA A 88 -1.57 -17.22 17.27
N ALA A 89 -2.75 -16.63 17.11
CA ALA A 89 -3.78 -16.56 18.14
C ALA A 89 -4.60 -17.85 18.28
N GLY A 90 -4.34 -18.89 17.49
CA GLY A 90 -5.13 -20.13 17.46
C GLY A 90 -6.50 -19.99 16.77
N ASP A 91 -6.85 -18.80 16.27
CA ASP A 91 -8.06 -18.51 15.50
C ASP A 91 -7.78 -18.68 14.00
N ASN A 92 -7.36 -19.89 13.62
CA ASN A 92 -7.13 -20.20 12.21
C ASN A 92 -8.42 -20.74 11.57
N PRO A 93 -9.04 -20.06 10.59
CA PRO A 93 -10.19 -20.61 9.87
C PRO A 93 -9.85 -21.84 9.01
N ASP A 94 -8.57 -22.09 8.71
CA ASP A 94 -8.13 -23.22 7.87
C ASP A 94 -8.05 -24.56 8.63
N THR A 95 -8.02 -24.56 9.97
CA THR A 95 -8.07 -25.83 10.74
C THR A 95 -9.42 -26.53 10.67
N ARG A 96 -10.47 -25.87 10.16
CA ARG A 96 -11.82 -26.46 10.01
C ARG A 96 -12.06 -27.22 8.70
N LYS A 97 -11.18 -27.13 7.69
CA LYS A 97 -11.38 -27.81 6.41
C LYS A 97 -10.77 -29.22 6.33
N ASN A 98 -10.08 -29.67 7.38
CA ASN A 98 -9.35 -30.93 7.37
C ASN A 98 -9.80 -31.88 8.50
N LYS A 99 -11.10 -31.93 8.80
CA LYS A 99 -11.72 -32.96 9.63
C LYS A 99 -13.04 -33.43 9.00
#